data_AF-A0A428Q3Q3-F1
#
_entry.id   AF-A0A428Q3Q3-F1
#
_cell.length_a   1.000
_cell.length_b   1.000
_cell.length_c   1.000
_cell.angle_alpha   90.00
_cell.angle_beta   90.00
_cell.angle_gamma   90.00
#
_symmetry.space_group_name_H-M   'P 1'
#
loop_
_entity.id
_entity.type
_entity.pdbx_description
1 polymer ?
#
loop_
_entity_poly.entity_id
_entity_poly.type
_entity_poly.pdbx_seq_one_letter_code
_entity_poly.pdbx_strand_id
1 'polypeptide(L)'
;MEQKQIKYTDCHPRGKPGVRFPLADAHVDPHNIEARRAHMIAFLRHMELYSEKSWAEARASSIAALSMRLHREGFGKVSTSYFELLVDFGVWRCFFKNENPSPSWPWMVPPQRDDLTQGASPLYAAWLKDQVKQEASKKPEAPNDPATIVAEPAEQVVAAHVAEASTASTSALLPAAEIETKTETTATTEAPARVLPPPQVPSSSRWADEMEVDDDPPALPSGVTLSPPLTRRNGGQWFAPKEPSRSKRLDIWLALNRSDHWVAPICGPFEVLLPEWMDFGALVWGPEGAHFAHMHKELIDEDLVVTWATENGVPKRLIVGFRDDDEGSRTPLCKMDRLGFLFTRVTNWVDDVYDGSTQSLLSHLSLSRNTANESMYQPLKPGSRLCLAWEESRKRQ
;
A
#
# COMPACT_ATOMS: atom_id res chain seq x y z
N MET A 1 -23.01 10.10 -44.56
CA MET A 1 -21.94 9.64 -43.65
C MET A 1 -22.63 8.94 -42.49
N GLU A 2 -22.55 7.61 -42.44
CA GLU A 2 -23.08 6.84 -41.32
C GLU A 2 -22.30 7.18 -40.06
N GLN A 3 -22.95 7.83 -39.10
CA GLN A 3 -22.40 8.04 -37.78
C GLN A 3 -22.39 6.69 -37.05
N LYS A 4 -21.18 6.15 -36.88
CA LYS A 4 -20.92 4.96 -36.10
C LYS A 4 -21.34 5.23 -34.65
N GLN A 5 -22.41 4.58 -34.22
CA GLN A 5 -22.97 4.73 -32.88
C GLN A 5 -22.01 4.11 -31.86
N ILE A 6 -21.23 4.93 -31.14
CA ILE A 6 -20.37 4.47 -30.05
C ILE A 6 -21.27 4.22 -28.83
N LYS A 7 -21.19 3.01 -28.27
CA LYS A 7 -22.02 2.60 -27.13
C LYS A 7 -21.40 3.07 -25.83
N TYR A 8 -22.26 3.52 -24.92
CA TYR A 8 -21.90 4.01 -23.59
C TYR A 8 -21.20 2.96 -22.70
N THR A 9 -21.33 1.67 -23.03
CA THR A 9 -20.58 0.58 -22.38
C THR A 9 -19.07 0.63 -22.62
N ASP A 10 -18.64 1.43 -23.60
CA ASP A 10 -17.24 1.67 -23.94
C ASP A 10 -16.70 2.99 -23.35
N CYS A 11 -17.51 3.70 -22.55
CA CYS A 11 -17.06 4.89 -21.79
C CYS A 11 -17.55 4.93 -20.33
N HIS A 12 -18.48 4.05 -19.91
CA HIS A 12 -18.84 3.65 -18.53
C HIS A 12 -20.26 3.06 -18.49
N PRO A 13 -20.47 1.82 -17.99
CA PRO A 13 -21.76 1.47 -17.38
C PRO A 13 -21.51 0.73 -16.04
N ARG A 14 -22.01 1.11 -14.86
CA ARG A 14 -23.23 1.82 -14.44
C ARG A 14 -22.94 2.57 -13.13
N GLY A 15 -23.59 3.72 -12.96
CA GLY A 15 -23.36 4.68 -11.88
C GLY A 15 -23.47 6.09 -12.46
N LYS A 16 -24.30 6.96 -11.88
CA LYS A 16 -24.66 8.26 -12.46
C LYS A 16 -23.41 9.13 -12.70
N PRO A 17 -23.04 9.46 -13.95
CA PRO A 17 -21.81 10.20 -14.27
C PRO A 17 -21.82 11.60 -13.65
N GLY A 18 -20.70 11.99 -13.03
CA GLY A 18 -20.50 13.34 -12.50
C GLY A 18 -21.12 13.62 -11.13
N VAL A 19 -21.90 12.69 -10.57
CA VAL A 19 -22.39 12.81 -9.20
C VAL A 19 -21.36 12.18 -8.27
N ARG A 20 -20.60 13.02 -7.55
CA ARG A 20 -19.73 12.57 -6.46
C ARG A 20 -20.55 11.62 -5.57
N PHE A 21 -20.02 10.44 -5.26
CA PHE A 21 -20.64 9.58 -4.27
C PHE A 21 -20.89 10.43 -3.01
N PRO A 22 -22.15 10.66 -2.59
CA PRO A 22 -22.46 11.67 -1.58
C PRO A 22 -21.77 11.45 -0.23
N LEU A 23 -21.32 10.21 0.01
CA LEU A 23 -20.60 9.81 1.23
C LEU A 23 -19.10 9.62 1.00
N ALA A 24 -18.54 10.04 -0.15
CA ALA A 24 -17.09 9.93 -0.40
C ALA A 24 -16.25 10.67 0.65
N ASP A 25 -16.80 11.76 1.19
CA ASP A 25 -16.16 12.58 2.22
C ASP A 25 -16.70 12.28 3.64
N ALA A 26 -17.58 11.29 3.78
CA ALA A 26 -18.12 10.94 5.08
C ALA A 26 -16.98 10.39 5.95
N HIS A 27 -16.74 11.03 7.09
CA HIS A 27 -15.78 10.54 8.06
C HIS A 27 -16.31 9.27 8.73
N VAL A 28 -15.93 8.11 8.16
CA VAL A 28 -16.27 6.80 8.70
C VAL A 28 -15.11 6.34 9.57
N ASP A 29 -15.38 6.17 10.87
CA ASP A 29 -14.42 5.59 11.80
C ASP A 29 -13.96 4.21 11.28
N PRO A 30 -12.65 4.02 10.97
CA PRO A 30 -12.12 2.76 10.48
C PRO A 30 -12.20 1.64 11.50
N HIS A 31 -12.57 1.89 12.77
CA HIS A 31 -12.72 0.86 13.80
C HIS A 31 -14.17 0.42 13.98
N ASN A 32 -15.13 1.21 13.48
CA ASN A 32 -16.54 0.85 13.50
C ASN A 32 -16.90 -0.07 12.32
N ILE A 33 -16.97 -1.37 12.57
CA ILE A 33 -17.24 -2.41 11.56
C ILE A 33 -18.56 -2.14 10.82
N GLU A 34 -19.61 -1.77 11.54
CA GLU A 34 -20.93 -1.53 10.95
C GLU A 34 -20.93 -0.29 10.04
N ALA A 35 -20.30 0.80 10.48
CA ALA A 35 -20.20 2.03 9.71
C ALA A 35 -19.39 1.82 8.41
N ARG A 36 -18.26 1.09 8.47
CA ARG A 36 -17.47 0.76 7.27
C ARG A 36 -18.28 -0.05 6.27
N ARG A 37 -18.97 -1.09 6.73
CA ARG A 37 -19.79 -1.95 5.86
C ARG A 37 -20.97 -1.18 5.27
N ALA A 38 -21.64 -0.34 6.06
CA ALA A 38 -22.71 0.52 5.56
C ALA A 38 -22.19 1.45 4.45
N HIS A 39 -21.01 2.05 4.62
CA HIS A 39 -20.36 2.87 3.61
C HIS A 39 -20.04 2.06 2.34
N MET A 40 -19.39 0.89 2.47
CA MET A 40 -19.07 0.03 1.32
C MET A 40 -20.33 -0.39 0.56
N ILE A 41 -21.40 -0.80 1.28
CA ILE A 41 -22.67 -1.19 0.66
C ILE A 41 -23.31 0.00 -0.06
N ALA A 42 -23.29 1.19 0.54
CA ALA A 42 -23.80 2.40 -0.10
C ALA A 42 -23.00 2.73 -1.37
N PHE A 43 -21.67 2.59 -1.34
CA PHE A 43 -20.80 2.80 -2.49
C PHE A 43 -21.08 1.78 -3.60
N LEU A 44 -21.14 0.50 -3.27
CA LEU A 44 -21.43 -0.57 -4.24
C LEU A 44 -22.84 -0.44 -4.83
N ARG A 45 -23.82 0.02 -4.06
CA ARG A 45 -25.17 0.33 -4.56
C ARG A 45 -25.15 1.51 -5.52
N HIS A 46 -24.39 2.56 -5.20
CA HIS A 46 -24.21 3.71 -6.09
C HIS A 46 -23.58 3.33 -7.43
N MET A 47 -22.65 2.36 -7.42
CA MET A 47 -22.03 1.77 -8.61
C MET A 47 -22.85 0.65 -9.26
N GLU A 48 -24.05 0.34 -8.75
CA GLU A 48 -24.90 -0.76 -9.22
C GLU A 48 -24.22 -2.15 -9.23
N LEU A 49 -23.18 -2.33 -8.39
CA LEU A 49 -22.44 -3.60 -8.23
C LEU A 49 -22.99 -4.45 -7.08
N TYR A 50 -23.76 -3.85 -6.18
CA TYR A 50 -24.24 -4.51 -4.99
C TYR A 50 -25.40 -5.49 -5.28
N SER A 51 -25.24 -6.73 -4.85
CA SER A 51 -26.33 -7.64 -4.55
C SER A 51 -26.03 -8.33 -3.23
N GLU A 52 -27.06 -8.74 -2.47
CA GLU A 52 -26.85 -9.45 -1.20
C GLU A 52 -26.04 -10.75 -1.41
N LYS A 53 -26.31 -11.44 -2.52
CA LYS A 53 -25.59 -12.66 -2.92
C LYS A 53 -24.11 -12.37 -3.21
N SER A 54 -23.79 -11.40 -4.08
CA SER A 54 -22.40 -11.08 -4.43
C SER A 54 -21.62 -10.58 -3.22
N TRP A 55 -22.25 -9.80 -2.34
CA TRP A 55 -21.64 -9.36 -1.08
C TRP A 55 -21.32 -10.54 -0.16
N ALA A 56 -22.28 -11.45 0.05
CA ALA A 56 -22.09 -12.63 0.89
C ALA A 56 -20.99 -13.55 0.35
N GLU A 57 -20.97 -13.80 -0.96
CA GLU A 57 -19.93 -14.60 -1.63
C GLU A 57 -18.54 -13.96 -1.50
N ALA A 58 -18.42 -12.66 -1.78
CA ALA A 58 -17.16 -11.93 -1.63
C ALA A 58 -16.66 -11.96 -0.19
N ARG A 59 -17.56 -11.81 0.79
CA ARG A 59 -17.21 -11.84 2.21
C ARG A 59 -16.78 -13.24 2.66
N ALA A 60 -17.51 -14.29 2.28
CA ALA A 60 -17.15 -15.66 2.60
C ALA A 60 -15.78 -16.04 2.01
N SER A 61 -15.54 -15.68 0.74
CA SER A 61 -14.26 -15.87 0.07
C SER A 61 -13.12 -15.14 0.80
N SER A 62 -13.35 -13.88 1.18
CA SER A 62 -12.36 -13.07 1.91
C SER A 62 -12.03 -13.62 3.30
N ILE A 63 -13.04 -14.10 4.04
CA ILE A 63 -12.84 -14.77 5.34
C ILE A 63 -11.99 -16.02 5.19
N ALA A 64 -12.31 -16.88 4.22
CA ALA A 64 -11.57 -18.12 3.99
C ALA A 64 -10.11 -17.84 3.60
N ALA A 65 -9.89 -16.92 2.65
CA ALA A 65 -8.55 -16.55 2.18
C ALA A 65 -7.70 -15.93 3.29
N LEU A 66 -8.27 -15.00 4.07
CA LEU A 66 -7.56 -14.37 5.18
C LEU A 66 -7.27 -15.37 6.30
N SER A 67 -8.22 -16.24 6.66
CA SER A 67 -8.01 -17.23 7.72
C SER A 67 -6.91 -18.22 7.35
N MET A 68 -6.93 -18.71 6.11
CA MET A 68 -5.87 -19.56 5.56
C MET A 68 -4.50 -18.88 5.64
N ARG A 69 -4.43 -17.59 5.26
CA ARG A 69 -3.19 -16.81 5.33
C ARG A 69 -2.68 -16.68 6.77
N LEU A 70 -3.53 -16.24 7.70
CA LEU A 70 -3.15 -16.05 9.11
C LEU A 70 -2.68 -17.37 9.75
N HIS A 71 -3.32 -18.49 9.39
CA HIS A 71 -2.92 -19.80 9.89
C HIS A 71 -1.55 -20.23 9.36
N ARG A 72 -1.27 -20.04 8.06
CA ARG A 72 0.06 -20.29 7.49
C ARG A 72 1.16 -19.43 8.12
N GLU A 73 0.80 -18.22 8.55
CA GLU A 73 1.69 -17.30 9.25
C GLU A 73 1.83 -17.65 10.76
N GLY A 74 1.17 -18.71 11.24
CA GLY A 74 1.31 -19.23 12.61
C GLY A 74 0.50 -18.47 13.68
N PHE A 75 -0.46 -17.64 13.27
CA PHE A 75 -1.26 -16.88 14.23
C PHE A 75 -2.30 -17.76 14.93
N GLY A 76 -2.21 -17.88 16.25
CA GLY A 76 -3.22 -18.57 17.05
C GLY A 76 -4.46 -17.73 17.36
N LYS A 77 -4.32 -16.40 17.40
CA LYS A 77 -5.39 -15.43 17.70
C LYS A 77 -5.09 -14.11 17.00
N VAL A 78 -6.14 -13.37 16.64
CA VAL A 78 -6.07 -12.01 16.07
C VAL A 78 -7.25 -11.20 16.61
N SER A 79 -7.10 -9.88 16.71
CA SER A 79 -8.20 -9.02 17.17
C SER A 79 -9.38 -9.00 16.20
N THR A 80 -10.60 -8.84 16.74
CA THR A 80 -11.83 -8.75 15.94
C THR A 80 -11.76 -7.57 14.96
N SER A 81 -11.34 -6.41 15.43
CA SER A 81 -11.24 -5.18 14.63
C SER A 81 -10.28 -5.31 13.47
N TYR A 82 -9.07 -5.85 13.71
CA TYR A 82 -8.08 -6.07 12.67
C TYR A 82 -8.57 -7.08 11.63
N PHE A 83 -9.10 -8.21 12.09
CA PHE A 83 -9.58 -9.26 11.20
C PHE A 83 -10.72 -8.75 10.30
N GLU A 84 -11.72 -8.08 10.88
CA GLU A 84 -12.87 -7.59 10.12
C GLU A 84 -12.50 -6.48 9.13
N LEU A 85 -11.53 -5.60 9.47
CA LEU A 85 -11.03 -4.62 8.50
C LEU A 85 -10.37 -5.29 7.29
N LEU A 86 -9.55 -6.32 7.52
CA LEU A 86 -8.89 -7.04 6.43
C LEU A 86 -9.87 -7.86 5.58
N VAL A 87 -10.92 -8.41 6.20
CA VAL A 87 -12.03 -9.04 5.47
C VAL A 87 -12.72 -8.00 4.58
N ASP A 88 -13.06 -6.83 5.12
CA ASP A 88 -13.71 -5.76 4.36
C ASP A 88 -12.80 -5.27 3.20
N PHE A 89 -11.49 -5.18 3.41
CA PHE A 89 -10.53 -4.89 2.33
C PHE A 89 -10.50 -5.98 1.26
N GLY A 90 -10.54 -7.25 1.65
CA GLY A 90 -10.67 -8.38 0.73
C GLY A 90 -11.95 -8.28 -0.12
N VAL A 91 -13.08 -7.96 0.50
CA VAL A 91 -14.37 -7.75 -0.17
C VAL A 91 -14.27 -6.60 -1.18
N TRP A 92 -13.66 -5.48 -0.80
CA TRP A 92 -13.42 -4.35 -1.71
C TRP A 92 -12.65 -4.78 -2.95
N ARG A 93 -11.54 -5.50 -2.76
CA ARG A 93 -10.75 -6.05 -3.87
C ARG A 93 -11.54 -7.02 -4.73
N CYS A 94 -12.42 -7.84 -4.17
CA CYS A 94 -13.26 -8.76 -4.95
C CYS A 94 -14.17 -8.03 -5.93
N PHE A 95 -14.76 -6.89 -5.55
CA PHE A 95 -15.63 -6.10 -6.41
C PHE A 95 -14.86 -5.33 -7.49
N PHE A 96 -13.66 -4.86 -7.19
CA PHE A 96 -12.90 -3.97 -8.08
C PHE A 96 -11.70 -4.61 -8.78
N LYS A 97 -11.46 -5.92 -8.61
CA LYS A 97 -10.28 -6.62 -9.17
C LYS A 97 -10.06 -6.45 -10.68
N ASN A 98 -11.11 -6.15 -11.45
CA ASN A 98 -11.05 -6.00 -12.90
C ASN A 98 -11.23 -4.54 -13.35
N GLU A 99 -11.44 -3.61 -12.42
CA GLU A 99 -11.61 -2.18 -12.73
C GLU A 99 -10.26 -1.50 -12.84
N ASN A 100 -10.05 -0.72 -13.90
CA ASN A 100 -8.82 0.05 -14.12
C ASN A 100 -9.15 1.51 -14.49
N PRO A 101 -8.95 2.49 -13.57
CA PRO A 101 -8.44 2.31 -12.20
C PRO A 101 -9.49 1.78 -11.22
N SER A 102 -9.06 0.90 -10.31
CA SER A 102 -9.90 0.48 -9.17
C SER A 102 -10.04 1.63 -8.17
N PRO A 103 -11.23 1.86 -7.60
CA PRO A 103 -11.42 2.78 -6.48
C PRO A 103 -10.44 2.48 -5.34
N SER A 104 -9.81 3.52 -4.80
CA SER A 104 -8.89 3.38 -3.67
C SER A 104 -9.63 2.91 -2.41
N TRP A 105 -8.92 2.14 -1.59
CA TRP A 105 -9.44 1.73 -0.29
C TRP A 105 -9.45 2.93 0.67
N PRO A 106 -10.59 3.32 1.27
CA PRO A 106 -10.70 4.59 1.98
C PRO A 106 -10.07 4.59 3.39
N TRP A 107 -9.65 3.44 3.93
CA TRP A 107 -9.15 3.33 5.31
C TRP A 107 -7.70 2.84 5.35
N MET A 108 -6.74 3.77 5.41
CA MET A 108 -5.31 3.47 5.26
C MET A 108 -4.64 2.92 6.54
N VAL A 109 -5.22 3.16 7.72
CA VAL A 109 -4.58 2.79 9.00
C VAL A 109 -5.28 1.58 9.60
N PRO A 110 -4.69 0.37 9.51
CA PRO A 110 -5.27 -0.79 10.17
C PRO A 110 -5.14 -0.67 11.70
N PRO A 111 -6.12 -1.19 12.47
CA PRO A 111 -5.95 -1.42 13.90
C PRO A 111 -4.69 -2.22 14.19
N GLN A 112 -4.15 -2.08 15.39
CA GLN A 112 -3.07 -2.97 15.80
C GLN A 112 -3.58 -4.43 15.83
N ARG A 113 -2.85 -5.32 15.17
CA ARG A 113 -3.21 -6.74 15.04
C ARG A 113 -3.36 -7.42 16.40
N ASP A 114 -2.47 -7.08 17.31
CA ASP A 114 -2.31 -7.72 18.62
C ASP A 114 -3.11 -7.00 19.72
N ASP A 115 -3.84 -5.93 19.36
CA ASP A 115 -4.74 -5.22 20.26
C ASP A 115 -6.06 -5.99 20.44
N LEU A 116 -6.12 -6.80 21.49
CA LEU A 116 -7.28 -7.61 21.85
C LEU A 116 -8.31 -6.87 22.72
N THR A 117 -8.30 -5.52 22.79
CA THR A 117 -9.27 -4.74 23.58
C THR A 117 -10.72 -5.03 23.19
N GLN A 118 -10.99 -5.30 21.91
CA GLN A 118 -12.30 -5.72 21.38
C GLN A 118 -12.49 -7.24 21.31
N GLY A 119 -11.60 -7.99 21.98
CA GLY A 119 -11.57 -9.45 21.94
C GLY A 119 -10.94 -10.05 20.68
N ALA A 120 -10.73 -11.36 20.73
CA ALA A 120 -10.25 -12.13 19.59
C ALA A 120 -11.38 -12.40 18.59
N SER A 121 -11.04 -12.41 17.30
CA SER A 121 -12.00 -12.63 16.21
C SER A 121 -12.73 -13.98 16.36
N PRO A 122 -14.05 -13.98 16.55
CA PRO A 122 -14.82 -15.22 16.68
C PRO A 122 -14.86 -16.00 15.35
N LEU A 123 -14.79 -15.31 14.21
CA LEU A 123 -14.78 -15.92 12.88
C LEU A 123 -13.50 -16.73 12.66
N TYR A 124 -12.36 -16.14 13.01
CA TYR A 124 -11.07 -16.83 12.88
C TYR A 124 -10.96 -17.99 13.86
N ALA A 125 -11.42 -17.81 15.10
CA ALA A 125 -11.44 -18.87 16.09
C ALA A 125 -12.33 -20.05 15.69
N ALA A 126 -13.49 -19.78 15.06
CA ALA A 126 -14.36 -20.82 14.52
C ALA A 126 -13.67 -21.58 13.37
N TRP A 127 -13.06 -20.86 12.43
CA TRP A 127 -12.32 -21.46 11.32
C TRP A 127 -11.15 -22.35 11.80
N LEU A 128 -10.41 -21.94 12.83
CA LEU A 128 -9.34 -22.75 13.43
C LEU A 128 -9.87 -24.07 14.01
N LYS A 129 -11.03 -24.04 14.70
CA LYS A 129 -11.67 -25.26 15.22
C LYS A 129 -12.06 -26.22 14.09
N ASP A 130 -12.58 -25.68 13.00
CA ASP A 130 -12.94 -26.48 11.82
C ASP A 130 -11.70 -27.10 11.15
N GLN A 131 -10.58 -26.38 11.09
CA GLN A 131 -9.32 -26.94 10.59
C GLN A 131 -8.80 -28.08 11.46
N VAL A 132 -8.77 -27.92 12.79
CA VAL A 132 -8.36 -29.00 13.71
C VAL A 132 -9.26 -30.23 13.53
N LYS A 133 -10.57 -30.04 13.34
CA LYS A 133 -11.51 -31.14 13.06
C LYS A 133 -11.22 -31.81 11.70
N GLN A 134 -10.91 -31.04 10.67
CA GLN A 134 -10.53 -31.56 9.35
C GLN A 134 -9.22 -32.34 9.40
N GLU A 135 -8.23 -31.85 10.13
CA GLU A 135 -6.94 -32.52 10.33
C GLU A 135 -7.09 -33.81 11.14
N ALA A 136 -7.87 -33.81 12.22
CA ALA A 136 -8.17 -35.01 12.99
C ALA A 136 -8.96 -36.06 12.20
N SER A 137 -9.78 -35.62 11.23
CA SER A 137 -10.55 -36.51 10.35
C SER A 137 -9.71 -37.09 9.21
N LYS A 138 -8.56 -36.49 8.88
CA LYS A 138 -7.54 -37.14 8.05
C LYS A 138 -6.89 -38.22 8.91
N LYS A 139 -7.57 -39.38 8.97
CA LYS A 139 -7.03 -40.63 9.51
C LYS A 139 -5.57 -40.75 9.05
N PRO A 140 -4.61 -41.04 9.95
CA PRO A 140 -3.24 -41.27 9.52
C PRO A 140 -3.30 -42.36 8.46
N GLU A 141 -3.03 -41.96 7.21
CA GLU A 141 -2.84 -42.89 6.13
C GLU A 141 -1.70 -43.78 6.62
N ALA A 142 -2.04 -45.04 6.90
CA ALA A 142 -1.09 -46.00 7.42
C ALA A 142 0.14 -45.93 6.50
N PRO A 143 1.36 -45.91 7.05
CA PRO A 143 2.56 -45.96 6.22
C PRO A 143 2.37 -47.13 5.25
N ASN A 144 2.23 -46.85 3.96
CA ASN A 144 2.25 -47.91 2.96
C ASN A 144 3.66 -48.48 3.02
N ASP A 145 3.78 -49.61 3.72
CA ASP A 145 5.04 -50.33 3.85
C ASP A 145 5.54 -50.74 2.46
N PRO A 146 6.85 -50.62 2.20
CA PRO A 146 7.45 -51.14 0.99
C PRO A 146 7.54 -52.66 1.09
N ALA A 147 6.87 -53.35 0.19
CA ALA A 147 7.18 -54.75 -0.05
C ALA A 147 8.61 -54.86 -0.59
N THR A 148 9.54 -55.33 0.22
CA THR A 148 10.45 -56.48 -0.04
C THR A 148 11.64 -56.42 0.91
N ILE A 149 11.71 -57.34 1.88
CA ILE A 149 12.84 -58.26 2.15
C ILE A 149 12.37 -59.29 3.18
N VAL A 150 12.19 -60.52 2.68
CA VAL A 150 12.46 -61.86 3.25
C VAL A 150 12.68 -62.01 4.77
N ALA A 151 11.79 -62.82 5.38
CA ALA A 151 11.93 -63.88 6.41
C ALA A 151 13.20 -63.91 7.31
N GLU A 152 13.20 -64.25 8.61
CA GLU A 152 12.40 -65.15 9.46
C GLU A 152 12.82 -64.95 10.98
N PRO A 153 12.47 -65.78 12.01
CA PRO A 153 11.69 -65.34 13.18
C PRO A 153 12.35 -65.54 14.57
N ALA A 154 11.77 -64.93 15.62
CA ALA A 154 11.66 -65.46 17.00
C ALA A 154 10.86 -64.43 17.85
N GLU A 155 9.58 -64.66 18.16
CA GLU A 155 9.05 -65.40 19.33
C GLU A 155 9.19 -64.67 20.69
N GLN A 156 8.07 -64.68 21.43
CA GLN A 156 7.85 -64.37 22.86
C GLN A 156 7.49 -62.92 23.25
N VAL A 157 6.55 -62.64 24.18
CA VAL A 157 5.55 -63.40 24.95
C VAL A 157 4.53 -62.37 25.49
N VAL A 158 3.24 -62.68 25.33
CA VAL A 158 2.08 -62.51 26.23
C VAL A 158 2.16 -61.48 27.38
N ALA A 159 1.21 -60.54 27.47
CA ALA A 159 0.14 -60.53 28.49
C ALA A 159 -0.64 -59.20 28.60
N ALA A 160 -1.95 -59.33 28.40
CA ALA A 160 -3.09 -58.67 29.03
C ALA A 160 -2.89 -57.38 29.86
N HIS A 161 -3.70 -56.36 29.57
CA HIS A 161 -4.59 -55.80 30.60
C HIS A 161 -5.87 -55.25 29.98
N VAL A 162 -6.98 -55.78 30.49
CA VAL A 162 -8.37 -55.45 30.21
C VAL A 162 -8.73 -54.14 30.91
N ALA A 163 -9.57 -53.36 30.22
CA ALA A 163 -10.17 -52.12 30.65
C ALA A 163 -11.09 -52.28 31.87
N GLU A 164 -11.19 -51.24 32.71
CA GLU A 164 -12.49 -50.67 33.13
C GLU A 164 -12.31 -49.44 34.03
N ALA A 165 -13.40 -48.66 34.11
CA ALA A 165 -13.72 -47.57 35.04
C ALA A 165 -13.27 -46.14 34.66
N SER A 166 -14.22 -45.34 34.16
CA SER A 166 -14.85 -44.30 34.99
C SER A 166 -15.84 -43.47 34.17
N THR A 167 -17.11 -43.70 34.42
CA THR A 167 -18.20 -42.77 34.17
C THR A 167 -18.49 -42.00 35.46
N ALA A 168 -18.30 -40.68 35.45
CA ALA A 168 -18.92 -39.78 36.43
C ALA A 168 -19.03 -38.34 35.91
N SER A 169 -20.28 -37.94 35.71
CA SER A 169 -20.92 -36.63 35.92
C SER A 169 -20.08 -35.35 35.94
N THR A 170 -20.56 -34.35 35.17
CA THR A 170 -20.82 -33.01 35.71
C THR A 170 -22.01 -32.37 34.98
N SER A 171 -23.06 -32.07 35.76
CA SER A 171 -24.23 -31.26 35.40
C SER A 171 -23.88 -29.80 35.18
N ALA A 172 -24.57 -29.13 34.25
CA ALA A 172 -25.03 -27.75 34.44
C ALA A 172 -26.19 -27.44 33.49
N LEU A 173 -27.41 -27.51 34.01
CA LEU A 173 -28.61 -26.89 33.45
C LEU A 173 -28.90 -25.64 34.27
N LEU A 174 -29.22 -24.56 33.56
CA LEU A 174 -29.78 -23.30 34.05
C LEU A 174 -31.07 -23.54 34.87
N PRO A 175 -31.54 -22.54 35.63
CA PRO A 175 -32.59 -21.71 35.04
C PRO A 175 -32.51 -20.21 35.34
N ALA A 176 -33.31 -19.52 34.55
CA ALA A 176 -33.58 -18.09 34.48
C ALA A 176 -34.44 -17.55 35.63
N ALA A 177 -34.40 -16.21 35.78
CA ALA A 177 -35.51 -15.25 35.91
C ALA A 177 -35.12 -14.17 36.93
N GLU A 178 -34.93 -12.89 36.57
CA GLU A 178 -35.90 -11.86 36.12
C GLU A 178 -36.37 -10.98 37.30
N ILE A 179 -36.64 -9.70 36.99
CA ILE A 179 -37.48 -8.72 37.71
C ILE A 179 -36.77 -7.55 38.46
N GLU A 180 -36.74 -6.42 37.71
CA GLU A 180 -37.29 -5.07 38.00
C GLU A 180 -36.55 -3.98 38.81
N THR A 181 -36.41 -2.84 38.09
CA THR A 181 -36.67 -1.42 38.49
C THR A 181 -35.80 -0.81 39.60
N LYS A 182 -35.35 0.45 39.59
CA LYS A 182 -36.01 1.73 39.26
C LYS A 182 -35.01 2.88 39.55
N THR A 183 -35.12 4.04 38.84
CA THR A 183 -34.76 5.43 39.29
C THR A 183 -33.30 5.73 39.74
N GLU A 184 -32.68 6.90 39.64
CA GLU A 184 -32.99 8.28 39.26
C GLU A 184 -31.64 9.03 39.09
N THR A 185 -31.57 9.96 38.14
CA THR A 185 -31.06 11.35 38.23
C THR A 185 -30.05 11.76 39.32
N THR A 186 -28.87 12.30 38.95
CA THR A 186 -28.29 13.64 39.29
C THR A 186 -26.78 13.68 38.97
N ALA A 187 -26.34 14.61 38.11
CA ALA A 187 -25.70 15.90 38.43
C ALA A 187 -24.15 15.87 38.52
N THR A 188 -23.54 16.52 37.53
CA THR A 188 -22.44 17.50 37.63
C THR A 188 -21.60 17.53 38.91
N THR A 189 -20.28 17.32 38.79
CA THR A 189 -19.27 18.05 39.57
C THR A 189 -17.98 18.17 38.77
N GLU A 190 -17.50 19.40 38.67
CA GLU A 190 -16.34 19.90 37.97
C GLU A 190 -15.20 20.19 38.96
N ALA A 191 -13.95 20.12 38.46
CA ALA A 191 -12.69 20.71 38.95
C ALA A 191 -11.91 20.00 40.09
N PRO A 192 -10.58 20.23 40.25
CA PRO A 192 -9.67 21.08 39.46
C PRO A 192 -8.38 20.40 38.95
N ALA A 193 -7.72 21.12 38.05
CA ALA A 193 -6.40 20.86 37.46
C ALA A 193 -5.30 20.62 38.51
N ARG A 194 -4.52 19.55 38.31
CA ARG A 194 -3.28 19.30 39.04
C ARG A 194 -2.10 19.77 38.19
N VAL A 195 -1.42 20.80 38.70
CA VAL A 195 -0.19 21.40 38.18
C VAL A 195 0.91 20.36 38.07
N LEU A 196 1.50 20.24 36.88
CA LEU A 196 2.72 19.49 36.60
C LEU A 196 3.95 20.21 37.18
N PRO A 197 4.87 19.52 37.88
CA PRO A 197 6.21 20.02 38.08
C PRO A 197 7.07 19.84 36.81
N PRO A 198 8.01 20.76 36.52
CA PRO A 198 8.88 20.69 35.34
C PRO A 198 9.90 19.53 35.42
N PRO A 199 10.42 19.08 34.26
CA PRO A 199 11.26 17.89 34.15
C PRO A 199 12.64 18.11 34.77
N GLN A 200 13.06 17.18 35.62
CA GLN A 200 14.45 17.07 36.05
C GLN A 200 15.27 16.39 34.93
N VAL A 201 16.30 17.09 34.47
CA VAL A 201 17.35 16.59 33.58
C VAL A 201 18.42 15.88 34.41
N PRO A 202 18.67 14.57 34.21
CA PRO A 202 19.91 13.97 34.65
C PRO A 202 20.96 14.18 33.56
N SER A 203 21.90 15.06 33.89
CA SER A 203 23.27 15.06 33.40
C SER A 203 23.84 13.64 33.36
N SER A 204 24.26 13.19 32.18
CA SER A 204 25.15 12.04 32.03
C SER A 204 26.05 12.22 30.80
N SER A 205 26.98 13.16 30.91
CA SER A 205 28.25 13.12 30.19
C SER A 205 29.11 12.03 30.80
N ARG A 206 29.13 10.83 30.20
CA ARG A 206 30.13 9.79 30.55
C ARG A 206 30.25 8.68 29.50
N TRP A 207 30.54 9.03 28.24
CA TRP A 207 31.03 8.08 27.22
C TRP A 207 31.92 8.78 26.17
N ALA A 208 32.61 9.85 26.56
CA ALA A 208 33.62 10.49 25.73
C ALA A 208 34.97 10.32 26.43
N ASP A 209 35.52 9.11 26.35
CA ASP A 209 36.96 8.89 26.40
C ASP A 209 37.27 7.47 25.92
N GLU A 210 38.37 7.35 25.18
CA GLU A 210 39.04 6.11 24.77
C GLU A 210 38.40 5.30 23.62
N MET A 211 38.60 5.79 22.38
CA MET A 211 39.04 4.97 21.25
C MET A 211 39.86 5.84 20.30
N GLU A 212 41.15 6.02 20.60
CA GLU A 212 42.15 6.34 19.58
C GLU A 212 42.32 5.11 18.70
N VAL A 213 41.75 5.17 17.50
CA VAL A 213 42.07 4.25 16.40
C VAL A 213 42.78 5.07 15.34
N ASP A 214 44.09 4.86 15.23
CA ASP A 214 44.89 5.22 14.07
C ASP A 214 44.38 4.41 12.86
N ASP A 215 43.48 5.02 12.09
CA ASP A 215 43.13 4.59 10.74
C ASP A 215 43.29 5.80 9.81
N ASP A 216 44.54 6.09 9.44
CA ASP A 216 44.84 6.92 8.28
C ASP A 216 44.17 6.27 7.06
N PRO A 217 43.19 6.93 6.40
CA PRO A 217 42.57 6.38 5.22
C PRO A 217 43.63 6.25 4.11
N PRO A 218 43.66 5.15 3.34
CA PRO A 218 44.62 4.99 2.27
C PRO A 218 44.44 6.15 1.29
N ALA A 219 45.51 6.93 1.12
CA ALA A 219 45.57 8.03 0.18
C ALA A 219 45.13 7.52 -1.20
N LEU A 220 43.97 7.99 -1.66
CA LEU A 220 43.51 7.73 -3.02
C LEU A 220 44.56 8.30 -3.98
N PRO A 221 44.95 7.56 -5.04
CA PRO A 221 45.94 8.04 -5.99
C PRO A 221 45.45 9.34 -6.62
N SER A 222 46.20 10.42 -6.38
CA SER A 222 46.09 11.72 -7.04
C SER A 222 46.27 11.54 -8.56
N GLY A 223 45.20 11.13 -9.24
CA GLY A 223 45.27 10.76 -10.66
C GLY A 223 44.00 10.17 -11.27
N VAL A 224 42.94 9.90 -10.49
CA VAL A 224 41.63 9.62 -11.07
C VAL A 224 41.00 10.94 -11.48
N THR A 225 41.33 11.39 -12.68
CA THR A 225 40.54 12.37 -13.41
C THR A 225 39.14 11.80 -13.56
N LEU A 226 38.21 12.22 -12.68
CA LEU A 226 36.79 12.06 -12.93
C LEU A 226 36.54 12.54 -14.36
N SER A 227 35.92 11.67 -15.17
CA SER A 227 35.60 11.94 -16.56
C SER A 227 35.13 13.39 -16.72
N PRO A 228 35.57 14.09 -17.80
CA PRO A 228 35.18 15.47 -18.01
C PRO A 228 33.65 15.59 -17.90
N PRO A 229 33.13 16.71 -17.33
CA PRO A 229 31.70 16.89 -17.16
C PRO A 229 31.00 16.60 -18.50
N LEU A 230 30.21 15.53 -18.51
CA LEU A 230 29.51 14.98 -19.68
C LEU A 230 28.50 15.97 -20.29
N THR A 231 28.38 17.19 -19.74
CA THR A 231 27.41 18.22 -20.13
C THR A 231 27.75 18.99 -21.40
N ARG A 232 28.92 18.80 -22.04
CA ARG A 232 29.34 19.68 -23.15
C ARG A 232 29.29 19.10 -24.57
N ARG A 233 28.87 17.85 -24.80
CA ARG A 233 29.13 17.21 -26.10
C ARG A 233 28.09 17.38 -27.20
N ASN A 234 26.88 17.85 -26.92
CA ASN A 234 25.90 18.15 -27.97
C ASN A 234 25.31 19.54 -27.76
N GLY A 235 25.77 20.53 -28.54
CA GLY A 235 25.27 21.91 -28.54
C GLY A 235 23.82 22.08 -29.03
N GLY A 236 22.99 21.04 -28.93
CA GLY A 236 21.55 21.14 -29.14
C GLY A 236 20.89 21.65 -27.86
N GLN A 237 20.34 22.85 -27.91
CA GLN A 237 19.57 23.41 -26.80
C GLN A 237 18.35 22.51 -26.52
N TRP A 238 18.25 21.97 -25.31
CA TRP A 238 17.10 21.17 -24.88
C TRP A 238 15.93 22.11 -24.60
N PHE A 239 14.98 22.19 -25.52
CA PHE A 239 13.76 22.96 -25.32
C PHE A 239 12.78 22.11 -24.53
N ALA A 240 12.63 22.43 -23.24
CA ALA A 240 11.60 21.83 -22.41
C ALA A 240 10.21 22.21 -22.98
N PRO A 241 9.26 21.26 -23.02
CA PRO A 241 7.86 21.59 -23.20
C PRO A 241 7.40 22.62 -22.16
N LYS A 242 6.35 23.39 -22.49
CA LYS A 242 5.72 24.33 -21.56
C LYS A 242 5.44 23.64 -20.22
N GLU A 243 5.86 24.30 -19.13
CA GLU A 243 5.63 23.78 -17.79
C GLU A 243 4.12 23.76 -17.46
N PRO A 244 3.56 22.64 -16.96
CA PRO A 244 2.18 22.57 -16.53
C PRO A 244 1.94 23.42 -15.27
N SER A 245 0.74 23.99 -15.13
CA SER A 245 0.38 24.91 -14.05
C SER A 245 0.68 24.33 -12.65
N ARG A 246 1.60 24.99 -11.94
CA ARG A 246 1.98 24.61 -10.57
C ARG A 246 0.81 24.69 -9.60
N SER A 247 -0.06 25.69 -9.73
CA SER A 247 -1.23 25.86 -8.85
C SER A 247 -2.19 24.68 -8.98
N LYS A 248 -2.51 24.29 -10.22
CA LYS A 248 -3.40 23.16 -10.50
C LYS A 248 -2.80 21.84 -10.03
N ARG A 249 -1.48 21.65 -10.23
CA ARG A 249 -0.75 20.50 -9.68
C ARG A 249 -0.85 20.44 -8.16
N LEU A 250 -0.73 21.57 -7.47
CA LEU A 250 -0.89 21.65 -6.01
C LEU A 250 -2.31 21.32 -5.56
N ASP A 251 -3.33 21.86 -6.23
CA ASP A 251 -4.74 21.57 -5.90
C ASP A 251 -5.02 20.06 -6.02
N ILE A 252 -4.52 19.43 -7.08
CA ILE A 252 -4.68 17.99 -7.29
C ILE A 252 -3.88 17.19 -6.27
N TRP A 253 -2.67 17.62 -5.94
CA TRP A 253 -1.83 16.97 -4.93
C TRP A 253 -2.53 16.89 -3.58
N LEU A 254 -3.08 18.03 -3.13
CA LEU A 254 -3.84 18.13 -1.88
C LEU A 254 -5.12 17.28 -1.95
N ALA A 255 -5.83 17.32 -3.08
CA ALA A 255 -7.05 16.54 -3.26
C ALA A 255 -6.83 15.02 -3.30
N LEU A 256 -5.64 14.55 -3.70
CA LEU A 256 -5.22 13.15 -3.58
C LEU A 256 -4.71 12.79 -2.16
N ASN A 257 -4.94 13.66 -1.17
CA ASN A 257 -4.55 13.51 0.23
C ASN A 257 -3.07 13.17 0.43
N ARG A 258 -2.21 13.78 -0.40
CA ARG A 258 -0.76 13.63 -0.25
C ARG A 258 -0.24 14.68 0.74
N SER A 259 0.72 14.27 1.58
CA SER A 259 1.34 15.17 2.56
C SER A 259 2.04 16.35 1.89
N ASP A 260 2.10 17.46 2.61
CA ASP A 260 2.91 18.65 2.36
C ASP A 260 4.40 18.47 2.71
N HIS A 261 4.75 17.37 3.38
CA HIS A 261 6.12 16.97 3.63
C HIS A 261 6.71 16.24 2.42
N TRP A 262 7.53 16.96 1.67
CA TRP A 262 8.26 16.42 0.53
C TRP A 262 9.51 15.67 1.00
N VAL A 263 9.57 14.38 0.72
CA VAL A 263 10.76 13.56 0.93
C VAL A 263 11.42 13.32 -0.43
N ALA A 264 12.72 13.56 -0.52
CA ALA A 264 13.48 13.30 -1.74
C ALA A 264 13.25 11.86 -2.23
N PRO A 265 13.12 11.65 -3.55
CA PRO A 265 13.39 12.61 -4.62
C PRO A 265 12.24 13.59 -4.92
N ILE A 266 11.09 13.50 -4.23
CA ILE A 266 9.97 14.43 -4.45
C ILE A 266 10.33 15.80 -3.88
N CYS A 267 10.22 16.85 -4.68
CA CYS A 267 10.52 18.22 -4.29
C CYS A 267 9.35 19.20 -4.47
N GLY A 268 8.20 18.71 -4.90
CA GLY A 268 7.01 19.53 -5.10
C GLY A 268 5.83 18.73 -5.65
N PRO A 269 4.69 19.41 -5.88
CA PRO A 269 3.46 18.76 -6.31
C PRO A 269 3.64 18.19 -7.72
N PHE A 270 3.82 16.88 -7.81
CA PHE A 270 4.18 16.21 -9.06
C PHE A 270 5.53 16.64 -9.66
N GLU A 271 6.51 16.94 -8.78
CA GLU A 271 7.90 17.26 -9.17
C GLU A 271 8.88 16.29 -8.49
N VAL A 272 9.87 15.81 -9.25
CA VAL A 272 10.96 14.96 -8.74
C VAL A 272 12.32 15.49 -9.15
N LEU A 273 13.28 15.46 -8.22
CA LEU A 273 14.67 15.83 -8.42
C LEU A 273 15.44 14.72 -9.15
N LEU A 274 16.21 15.12 -10.16
CA LEU A 274 17.12 14.25 -10.87
C LEU A 274 18.51 14.24 -10.21
N PRO A 275 19.19 13.08 -10.14
CA PRO A 275 20.58 13.04 -9.69
C PRO A 275 21.48 13.88 -10.60
N GLU A 276 22.42 14.62 -10.02
CA GLU A 276 23.29 15.53 -10.78
C GLU A 276 24.23 14.81 -11.76
N TRP A 277 24.56 13.57 -11.46
CA TRP A 277 25.45 12.72 -12.24
C TRP A 277 24.75 11.99 -13.39
N MET A 278 23.42 12.09 -13.47
CA MET A 278 22.61 11.35 -14.43
C MET A 278 22.78 11.91 -15.85
N ASP A 279 22.93 11.02 -16.84
CA ASP A 279 22.90 11.40 -18.26
C ASP A 279 21.44 11.60 -18.74
N PHE A 280 20.96 12.84 -18.62
CA PHE A 280 19.62 13.22 -19.10
C PHE A 280 19.42 12.92 -20.60
N GLY A 281 20.49 13.12 -21.39
CA GLY A 281 20.48 12.90 -22.83
C GLY A 281 20.21 11.44 -23.19
N ALA A 282 20.88 10.51 -22.52
CA ALA A 282 20.69 9.08 -22.75
C ALA A 282 19.37 8.55 -22.13
N LEU A 283 19.06 8.97 -20.90
CA LEU A 283 18.04 8.32 -20.09
C LEU A 283 16.64 8.92 -20.22
N VAL A 284 16.50 10.19 -20.61
CA VAL A 284 15.18 10.85 -20.78
C VAL A 284 14.97 11.27 -22.22
N TRP A 285 15.90 12.03 -22.77
CA TRP A 285 15.76 12.64 -24.10
C TRP A 285 15.87 11.60 -25.22
N GLY A 286 16.88 10.74 -25.13
CA GLY A 286 17.26 9.79 -26.17
C GLY A 286 17.96 10.45 -27.36
N PRO A 287 18.39 9.65 -28.35
CA PRO A 287 18.99 10.14 -29.59
C PRO A 287 18.05 11.13 -30.28
N GLU A 288 18.50 12.38 -30.44
CA GLU A 288 17.73 13.45 -31.11
C GLU A 288 16.32 13.69 -30.54
N GLY A 289 16.05 13.32 -29.28
CA GLY A 289 14.73 13.45 -28.67
C GLY A 289 13.76 12.32 -29.02
N ALA A 290 14.21 11.27 -29.70
CA ALA A 290 13.34 10.17 -30.15
C ALA A 290 12.68 9.43 -28.98
N HIS A 291 13.39 9.22 -27.86
CA HIS A 291 12.79 8.56 -26.69
C HIS A 291 11.67 9.42 -26.10
N PHE A 292 11.95 10.70 -25.92
CA PHE A 292 10.99 11.65 -25.39
C PHE A 292 9.74 11.76 -26.27
N ALA A 293 9.90 11.90 -27.58
CA ALA A 293 8.80 11.96 -28.54
C ALA A 293 7.97 10.67 -28.54
N HIS A 294 8.61 9.50 -28.54
CA HIS A 294 7.92 8.22 -28.52
C HIS A 294 7.14 8.01 -27.22
N MET A 295 7.73 8.35 -26.08
CA MET A 295 7.08 8.30 -24.77
C MET A 295 5.79 9.13 -24.73
N HIS A 296 5.83 10.37 -25.23
CA HIS A 296 4.67 11.26 -25.28
C HIS A 296 3.60 10.87 -26.28
N LYS A 297 3.97 10.12 -27.31
CA LYS A 297 3.06 9.67 -28.36
C LYS A 297 2.36 8.38 -27.97
N GLU A 298 3.11 7.43 -27.43
CA GLU A 298 2.63 6.06 -27.26
C GLU A 298 2.31 5.71 -25.81
N LEU A 299 3.04 6.25 -24.82
CA LEU A 299 2.99 5.78 -23.43
C LEU A 299 2.27 6.71 -22.46
N ILE A 300 2.31 8.02 -22.72
CA ILE A 300 1.67 9.03 -21.88
C ILE A 300 0.33 9.39 -22.51
N ASP A 301 -0.72 9.47 -21.68
CA ASP A 301 -2.05 9.90 -22.11
C ASP A 301 -1.99 11.30 -22.75
N GLU A 302 -2.82 11.54 -23.77
CA GLU A 302 -2.80 12.77 -24.56
C GLU A 302 -2.96 14.04 -23.72
N ASP A 303 -3.74 13.97 -22.64
CA ASP A 303 -3.97 15.10 -21.74
C ASP A 303 -2.84 15.33 -20.73
N LEU A 304 -1.87 14.42 -20.62
CA LEU A 304 -0.74 14.49 -19.71
C LEU A 304 0.58 14.88 -20.41
N VAL A 305 1.50 15.41 -19.62
CA VAL A 305 2.84 15.82 -20.06
C VAL A 305 3.85 15.49 -18.96
N VAL A 306 4.99 14.93 -19.38
CA VAL A 306 6.24 14.97 -18.61
C VAL A 306 7.10 16.08 -19.22
N THR A 307 7.56 17.00 -18.39
CA THR A 307 8.51 18.05 -18.78
C THR A 307 9.61 18.15 -17.73
N TRP A 308 10.52 19.10 -17.89
CA TRP A 308 11.58 19.36 -16.93
C TRP A 308 11.79 20.85 -16.74
N ALA A 309 12.31 21.20 -15.57
CA ALA A 309 12.83 22.53 -15.33
C ALA A 309 14.36 22.48 -15.26
N THR A 310 14.96 23.51 -15.84
CA THR A 310 16.41 23.69 -15.91
C THR A 310 16.87 24.70 -14.88
N GLU A 311 18.06 24.48 -14.35
CA GLU A 311 18.81 25.42 -13.53
C GLU A 311 20.17 25.59 -14.19
N ASN A 312 20.54 26.82 -14.55
CA ASN A 312 21.78 27.10 -15.30
C ASN A 312 21.91 26.29 -16.62
N GLY A 313 20.77 26.03 -17.29
CA GLY A 313 20.72 25.24 -18.52
C GLY A 313 20.80 23.73 -18.33
N VAL A 314 20.92 23.24 -17.09
CA VAL A 314 20.95 21.80 -16.77
C VAL A 314 19.60 21.38 -16.22
N PRO A 315 18.94 20.33 -16.76
CA PRO A 315 17.73 19.77 -16.16
C PRO A 315 18.00 19.27 -14.75
N LYS A 316 17.22 19.77 -13.78
CA LYS A 316 17.35 19.39 -12.37
C LYS A 316 16.14 18.63 -11.85
N ARG A 317 14.98 18.80 -12.48
CA ARG A 317 13.73 18.18 -12.02
C ARG A 317 12.85 17.78 -13.18
N LEU A 318 12.17 16.64 -13.05
CA LEU A 318 11.04 16.27 -13.90
C LEU A 318 9.74 16.73 -13.26
N ILE A 319 8.82 17.16 -14.11
CA ILE A 319 7.52 17.70 -13.72
C ILE A 319 6.46 16.94 -14.51
N VAL A 320 5.44 16.43 -13.82
CA VAL A 320 4.30 15.74 -14.44
C VAL A 320 3.05 16.59 -14.25
N GLY A 321 2.27 16.79 -15.32
CA GLY A 321 1.04 17.58 -15.26
C GLY A 321 0.15 17.41 -16.48
N PHE A 322 -0.81 18.31 -16.67
CA PHE A 322 -1.69 18.34 -17.83
C PHE A 322 -1.13 19.24 -18.94
N ARG A 323 -1.36 18.90 -20.22
CA ARG A 323 -0.93 19.74 -21.36
C ARG A 323 -1.72 21.04 -21.46
N ASP A 324 -3.04 20.92 -21.39
CA ASP A 324 -3.96 22.03 -21.57
C ASP A 324 -4.56 22.42 -20.21
N ASP A 325 -4.18 23.62 -19.80
CA ASP A 325 -4.69 24.27 -18.60
C ASP A 325 -5.75 25.27 -18.99
N ASP A 326 -6.98 24.79 -19.22
CA ASP A 326 -8.16 25.64 -19.05
C ASP A 326 -8.24 26.00 -17.56
N GLU A 327 -7.56 27.08 -17.18
CA GLU A 327 -7.56 27.64 -15.84
C GLU A 327 -9.01 27.85 -15.39
N GLY A 328 -9.37 27.24 -14.25
CA GLY A 328 -10.71 27.33 -13.66
C GLY A 328 -11.63 26.14 -13.95
N SER A 329 -11.29 25.25 -14.87
CA SER A 329 -12.05 24.00 -15.03
C SER A 329 -11.69 22.99 -13.93
N ARG A 330 -12.71 22.44 -13.27
CA ARG A 330 -12.52 21.39 -12.25
C ARG A 330 -12.01 20.14 -12.95
N THR A 331 -10.87 19.62 -12.49
CA THR A 331 -10.29 18.39 -13.04
C THR A 331 -11.11 17.18 -12.56
N PRO A 332 -11.65 16.33 -13.45
CA PRO A 332 -12.33 15.09 -13.07
C PRO A 332 -11.42 14.14 -12.29
N LEU A 333 -11.97 13.37 -11.34
CA LEU A 333 -11.20 12.43 -10.52
C LEU A 333 -10.38 11.43 -11.36
N CYS A 334 -10.96 10.88 -12.43
CA CYS A 334 -10.24 9.94 -13.30
C CYS A 334 -9.01 10.55 -14.01
N LYS A 335 -8.98 11.88 -14.20
CA LYS A 335 -7.79 12.60 -14.69
C LYS A 335 -6.74 12.71 -13.60
N MET A 336 -7.16 13.03 -12.38
CA MET A 336 -6.28 13.14 -11.21
C MET A 336 -5.58 11.81 -10.90
N ASP A 337 -6.32 10.71 -10.99
CA ASP A 337 -5.77 9.37 -10.80
C ASP A 337 -4.70 9.04 -11.86
N ARG A 338 -4.97 9.32 -13.15
CA ARG A 338 -4.00 9.13 -14.24
C ARG A 338 -2.72 9.94 -14.04
N LEU A 339 -2.85 11.19 -13.60
CA LEU A 339 -1.70 12.02 -13.21
C LEU A 339 -0.92 11.37 -12.05
N GLY A 340 -1.63 10.89 -11.02
CA GLY A 340 -1.08 10.15 -9.90
C GLY A 340 -0.29 8.90 -10.31
N PHE A 341 -0.83 8.11 -11.24
CA PHE A 341 -0.17 6.91 -11.76
C PHE A 341 1.08 7.23 -12.56
N LEU A 342 1.00 8.16 -13.50
CA LEU A 342 2.15 8.56 -14.29
C LEU A 342 3.27 9.08 -13.38
N PHE A 343 2.91 9.93 -12.41
CA PHE A 343 3.88 10.43 -11.45
C PHE A 343 4.53 9.32 -10.61
N THR A 344 3.75 8.34 -10.15
CA THR A 344 4.28 7.20 -9.39
C THR A 344 5.28 6.38 -10.21
N ARG A 345 5.02 6.19 -11.50
CA ARG A 345 5.97 5.52 -12.39
C ARG A 345 7.23 6.33 -12.61
N VAL A 346 7.10 7.66 -12.79
CA VAL A 346 8.25 8.56 -12.90
C VAL A 346 9.07 8.58 -11.62
N THR A 347 8.44 8.59 -10.44
CA THR A 347 9.17 8.54 -9.15
C THR A 347 9.91 7.22 -8.96
N ASN A 348 9.30 6.09 -9.31
CA ASN A 348 9.94 4.78 -9.20
C ASN A 348 11.15 4.67 -10.13
N TRP A 349 11.00 5.16 -11.38
CA TRP A 349 12.13 5.25 -12.29
C TRP A 349 13.25 6.14 -11.74
N VAL A 350 12.93 7.30 -11.14
CA VAL A 350 13.97 8.15 -10.51
C VAL A 350 14.65 7.42 -9.36
N ASP A 351 13.90 6.70 -8.52
CA ASP A 351 14.42 5.86 -7.42
C ASP A 351 15.43 4.84 -7.98
N ASP A 352 15.05 4.10 -9.03
CA ASP A 352 15.94 3.16 -9.73
C ASP A 352 17.20 3.85 -10.28
N VAL A 353 17.07 5.06 -10.83
CA VAL A 353 18.22 5.82 -11.34
C VAL A 353 19.15 6.17 -10.18
N TYR A 354 18.67 6.66 -9.04
CA TYR A 354 19.55 6.91 -7.90
C TYR A 354 20.29 5.65 -7.41
N ASP A 355 19.68 4.47 -7.57
CA ASP A 355 20.29 3.17 -7.30
C ASP A 355 21.29 2.71 -8.40
N GLY A 356 21.56 3.56 -9.39
CA GLY A 356 22.54 3.31 -10.46
C GLY A 356 21.96 2.67 -11.71
N SER A 357 20.63 2.57 -11.84
CA SER A 357 19.99 2.05 -13.04
C SER A 357 20.33 2.89 -14.26
N THR A 358 20.70 2.21 -15.36
CA THR A 358 20.92 2.81 -16.68
C THR A 358 19.71 2.69 -17.59
N GLN A 359 18.57 2.27 -17.04
CA GLN A 359 17.34 2.12 -17.80
C GLN A 359 16.76 3.49 -18.16
N SER A 360 16.48 3.71 -19.45
CA SER A 360 15.80 4.94 -19.89
C SER A 360 14.37 5.01 -19.34
N LEU A 361 13.88 6.24 -19.12
CA LEU A 361 12.50 6.48 -18.69
C LEU A 361 11.50 5.83 -19.65
N LEU A 362 11.78 5.90 -20.96
CA LEU A 362 10.96 5.26 -21.99
C LEU A 362 10.86 3.74 -21.75
N SER A 363 12.00 3.08 -21.55
CA SER A 363 12.05 1.63 -21.32
C SER A 363 11.33 1.25 -20.04
N HIS A 364 11.52 2.02 -18.96
CA HIS A 364 10.85 1.81 -17.69
C HIS A 364 9.32 1.91 -17.84
N LEU A 365 8.82 3.02 -18.40
CA LEU A 365 7.38 3.21 -18.62
C LEU A 365 6.77 2.13 -19.54
N SER A 366 7.52 1.67 -20.54
CA SER A 366 7.08 0.58 -21.42
C SER A 366 6.93 -0.74 -20.66
N LEU A 367 7.88 -1.08 -19.80
CA LEU A 367 7.81 -2.27 -18.95
C LEU A 367 6.65 -2.15 -17.96
N SER A 368 6.54 -1.04 -17.23
CA SER A 368 5.46 -0.82 -16.24
C SER A 368 4.06 -0.86 -16.85
N ARG A 369 3.93 -0.55 -18.14
CA ARG A 369 2.65 -0.67 -18.86
C ARG A 369 2.30 -2.13 -19.15
N ASN A 370 3.29 -2.95 -19.47
CA ASN A 370 3.10 -4.37 -19.77
C ASN A 370 2.91 -5.23 -18.51
N THR A 371 3.49 -4.82 -17.39
CA THR A 371 3.41 -5.52 -16.09
C THR A 371 2.16 -5.16 -15.28
N ALA A 372 1.00 -4.97 -15.94
CA ALA A 372 -0.28 -4.50 -15.39
C ALA A 372 -0.85 -5.25 -14.14
N ASN A 373 -0.09 -6.17 -13.54
CA ASN A 373 -0.36 -6.87 -12.29
C ASN A 373 0.34 -6.26 -11.06
N GLU A 374 1.20 -5.25 -11.19
CA GLU A 374 1.78 -4.59 -10.02
C GLU A 374 0.71 -3.74 -9.29
N SER A 375 0.31 -4.26 -8.12
CA SER A 375 -0.50 -3.62 -7.08
C SER A 375 -0.36 -2.09 -7.10
N MET A 376 -1.35 -1.43 -7.72
CA MET A 376 -1.32 -0.04 -8.23
C MET A 376 -1.10 1.09 -7.20
N TYR A 377 -0.91 0.76 -5.93
CA TYR A 377 -0.56 1.73 -4.88
C TYR A 377 0.34 1.03 -3.86
N GLN A 378 1.59 0.77 -4.22
CA GLN A 378 2.60 0.86 -3.17
C GLN A 378 2.95 2.35 -3.10
N PRO A 379 2.41 3.13 -2.13
CA PRO A 379 3.03 4.40 -1.82
C PRO A 379 4.53 4.15 -1.66
N LEU A 380 5.36 5.08 -2.16
CA LEU A 380 6.81 5.07 -1.95
C LEU A 380 7.08 4.51 -0.56
N LYS A 381 7.72 3.32 -0.50
CA LYS A 381 7.94 2.65 0.79
C LYS A 381 8.72 3.65 1.65
N PRO A 382 8.16 4.14 2.77
CA PRO A 382 8.92 4.96 3.69
C PRO A 382 10.08 4.07 4.17
N GLY A 383 11.30 4.39 3.75
CA GLY A 383 12.48 3.55 3.99
C GLY A 383 13.19 3.01 2.73
N SER A 384 12.92 3.52 1.53
CA SER A 384 13.91 3.35 0.45
C SER A 384 15.25 3.94 0.92
N ARG A 385 16.36 3.29 0.56
CA ARG A 385 17.72 3.72 0.95
C ARG A 385 17.97 5.19 0.63
N LEU A 386 17.27 5.74 -0.36
CA LEU A 386 17.34 7.15 -0.75
C LEU A 386 16.85 8.12 0.31
N CYS A 387 15.76 7.81 1.03
CA CYS A 387 15.30 8.67 2.13
C CYS A 387 16.42 8.84 3.17
N LEU A 388 17.11 7.74 3.52
CA LEU A 388 18.20 7.74 4.49
C LEU A 388 19.48 8.39 3.94
N ALA A 389 19.90 8.02 2.72
CA ALA A 389 21.11 8.54 2.08
C ALA A 389 21.02 10.04 1.76
N TRP A 390 19.83 10.53 1.45
CA TRP A 390 19.58 11.95 1.24
C TRP A 390 19.63 12.75 2.54
N GLU A 391 18.99 12.26 3.61
CA GLU A 391 19.10 12.87 4.94
C GLU A 391 20.56 12.92 5.42
N GLU A 392 21.36 11.89 5.13
CA GLU A 392 22.80 11.89 5.43
C GLU A 392 23.59 12.87 4.57
N SER A 393 23.29 12.98 3.28
CA SER A 393 23.97 13.92 2.37
C SER A 393 23.70 15.37 2.75
N ARG A 394 22.49 15.69 3.20
CA ARG A 394 22.11 17.02 3.69
C ARG A 394 22.76 17.38 5.02
N LYS A 395 23.13 16.40 5.86
CA LYS A 395 23.91 16.64 7.09
C LYS A 395 25.38 16.96 6.82
N ARG A 396 25.89 16.66 5.62
CA ARG A 396 27.29 16.89 5.22
C ARG A 396 27.51 18.22 4.49
N GLN A 397 26.44 18.91 4.09
CA GLN A 397 26.45 20.28 3.56
C GLN A 397 26.08 21.25 4.69
#